data_AF-A0A4Y8CL43-F1
#
_entry.id   AF-A0A4Y8CL43-F1
#
_cell.length_a   1.000
_cell.length_b   1.000
_cell.length_c   1.000
_cell.angle_alpha   90.00
_cell.angle_beta   90.00
_cell.angle_gamma   90.00
#
_symmetry.space_group_name_H-M   'P 1'
#
loop_
_entity.id
_entity.type
_entity.pdbx_description
1 polymer ?
#
loop_
_entity_poly.entity_id
_entity_poly.type
_entity_poly.pdbx_seq_one_letter_code
_entity_poly.pdbx_strand_id
1 'polypeptide(L)'
;MVSNSTSWMNNSSWSPSRASTKNPFDDSDGDPFDDVHATPLQDIETGTTVRLSTETQQRDTVDQSSIPSEEKRIIEDIRNERQSCEICLEPVRFVKDRYLWHCKSCHTVAHHRCTLLWVKANRAEKTPAWKCPQCKKTQRSFPMEKCWCGKGRPIHDHPTVPNACFDGVCGSKSKCAHGNKSSCRKPCHPGPCEYECGRCANDRLPSPPNLNTVWGRFKSKSVDFRTIFCIFMLISALLGGVFTFIAFHIKWHTHPYLYPRFINDYSVVEELCLVLIGTIYFAIGGPFCIRYLHKGIKFFLEVLNGNSWQTGYKFKFFRTFLGGGLLTCFILGLYIMPVIGILAGPDIQWYNQMKDSCKGFETRVEIGTRFAASTYTLRSLNASIDNQTFYLAPVLAPQFGNKAPYQYFHRFSGSTANTPNYAIDVDIDNGVWRELHFNRTDELTKWWASGRKEYPSVHPIFDNINTTESATKLNGTFVMRNGHLWLPDFDLIIQGLEDSRNHAEIEPFIRVFDTQGLPHSRTEKLLSPKWNWNNRWDPSILMRTASFGHGKQRLDMCVKENFYYSSSGAQQKLDGVSDGSIMPLAIIAAFRMRMDEMYALDTGKSFGVKKSSLYDDFKAIA
;
A
#
# COMPACT_ATOMS: atom_id res chain seq x y z
N MET A 1 -43.24 4.61 -57.21
CA MET A 1 -42.20 3.78 -57.84
C MET A 1 -41.57 2.90 -56.79
N VAL A 2 -41.55 1.61 -57.08
CA VAL A 2 -40.85 0.46 -56.46
C VAL A 2 -39.38 0.83 -56.15
N SER A 3 -38.65 0.43 -55.10
CA SER A 3 -38.51 -0.86 -54.39
C SER A 3 -37.64 -0.75 -53.12
N ASN A 4 -37.97 -1.58 -52.12
CA ASN A 4 -37.16 -2.44 -51.23
C ASN A 4 -35.92 -1.94 -50.44
N SER A 5 -35.96 -2.19 -49.12
CA SER A 5 -35.13 -3.23 -48.44
C SER A 5 -35.52 -3.34 -46.95
N THR A 6 -36.29 -4.37 -46.59
CA THR A 6 -35.94 -5.57 -45.78
C THR A 6 -35.74 -5.37 -44.27
N SER A 7 -36.71 -5.94 -43.57
CA SER A 7 -36.81 -6.27 -42.15
C SER A 7 -35.84 -7.35 -41.68
N TRP A 8 -35.33 -7.22 -40.45
CA TRP A 8 -35.03 -8.35 -39.57
C TRP A 8 -35.73 -8.13 -38.21
N MET A 9 -36.63 -9.07 -37.90
CA MET A 9 -37.23 -9.40 -36.58
C MET A 9 -36.11 -9.87 -35.61
N ASN A 10 -36.21 -9.93 -34.27
CA ASN A 10 -37.38 -10.08 -33.40
C ASN A 10 -37.04 -9.73 -31.93
N ASN A 11 -38.11 -9.37 -31.23
CA ASN A 11 -38.35 -9.27 -29.79
C ASN A 11 -37.48 -10.10 -28.83
N SER A 12 -37.11 -9.48 -27.70
CA SER A 12 -37.19 -10.15 -26.40
C SER A 12 -37.70 -9.20 -25.32
N SER A 13 -38.79 -9.63 -24.70
CA SER A 13 -39.52 -9.06 -23.58
C SER A 13 -38.74 -9.21 -22.29
N TRP A 14 -38.52 -8.13 -21.53
CA TRP A 14 -38.11 -8.21 -20.13
C TRP A 14 -39.11 -7.47 -19.25
N SER A 15 -39.85 -8.25 -18.46
CA SER A 15 -40.75 -7.79 -17.41
C SER A 15 -39.96 -7.39 -16.15
N PRO A 16 -40.48 -6.45 -15.34
CA PRO A 16 -39.75 -5.86 -14.21
C PRO A 16 -39.81 -6.75 -12.96
N SER A 17 -38.66 -6.97 -12.33
CA SER A 17 -38.55 -7.68 -11.06
C SER A 17 -38.85 -6.73 -9.88
N ARG A 18 -39.96 -7.03 -9.23
CA ARG A 18 -40.41 -6.70 -7.87
C ARG A 18 -39.38 -6.05 -6.92
N ALA A 19 -39.76 -4.89 -6.39
CA ALA A 19 -39.11 -4.21 -5.28
C ALA A 19 -39.13 -5.08 -4.01
N SER A 20 -37.97 -5.18 -3.36
CA SER A 20 -37.84 -5.67 -1.99
C SER A 20 -37.91 -4.49 -1.03
N THR A 21 -38.98 -4.43 -0.25
CA THR A 21 -39.13 -3.51 0.88
C THR A 21 -38.33 -4.04 2.07
N LYS A 22 -37.16 -3.45 2.31
CA LYS A 22 -36.50 -3.50 3.63
C LYS A 22 -36.29 -2.08 4.14
N ASN A 23 -36.76 -1.86 5.37
CA ASN A 23 -36.66 -0.60 6.12
C ASN A 23 -35.19 -0.18 6.29
N PRO A 24 -34.85 1.13 6.26
CA PRO A 24 -33.48 1.61 6.31
C PRO A 24 -33.00 2.00 7.72
N PHE A 25 -33.62 1.48 8.77
CA PHE A 25 -33.20 1.72 10.16
C PHE A 25 -32.77 0.41 10.80
N ASP A 26 -31.50 0.07 10.63
CA ASP A 26 -30.77 -0.73 11.59
C ASP A 26 -29.27 -0.40 11.45
N ASP A 27 -28.80 0.48 12.32
CA ASP A 27 -27.38 0.75 12.54
C ASP A 27 -26.84 -0.31 13.50
N SER A 28 -25.90 -1.14 13.03
CA SER A 28 -24.93 -1.79 13.92
C SER A 28 -23.59 -1.93 13.22
N ASP A 29 -22.55 -1.48 13.92
CA ASP A 29 -21.16 -1.59 13.55
C ASP A 29 -20.79 -3.05 13.23
N GLY A 30 -20.29 -3.29 12.01
CA GLY A 30 -19.86 -4.61 11.53
C GLY A 30 -18.37 -4.63 11.19
N ASP A 31 -17.61 -5.31 12.04
CA ASP A 31 -16.21 -5.73 11.90
C ASP A 31 -15.95 -6.43 10.53
N PRO A 32 -14.88 -6.10 9.78
CA PRO A 32 -14.63 -6.66 8.45
C PRO A 32 -14.09 -8.10 8.42
N PHE A 33 -14.13 -8.86 9.51
CA PHE A 33 -13.72 -10.27 9.55
C PHE A 33 -14.73 -11.15 10.30
N ASP A 34 -15.84 -11.49 9.65
CA ASP A 34 -16.76 -12.52 10.16
C ASP A 34 -17.02 -13.58 9.08
N ASP A 35 -16.29 -14.71 9.16
CA ASP A 35 -16.26 -15.84 8.22
C ASP A 35 -17.31 -16.92 8.60
N VAL A 36 -18.58 -16.54 8.76
CA VAL A 36 -19.63 -17.47 9.24
C VAL A 36 -20.33 -18.26 8.10
N HIS A 37 -19.96 -18.06 6.83
CA HIS A 37 -20.60 -18.75 5.69
C HIS A 37 -19.65 -19.44 4.70
N ALA A 38 -18.58 -20.07 5.18
CA ALA A 38 -17.84 -21.07 4.39
C ALA A 38 -18.39 -22.48 4.65
N THR A 39 -19.16 -23.00 3.68
CA THR A 39 -19.71 -24.37 3.67
C THR A 39 -18.60 -25.43 3.53
N PRO A 40 -18.72 -26.60 4.19
CA PRO A 40 -17.74 -27.69 4.09
C PRO A 40 -17.98 -28.53 2.81
N LEU A 41 -16.92 -28.79 2.05
CA LEU A 41 -16.93 -29.82 0.99
C LEU A 41 -16.83 -31.20 1.65
N GLN A 42 -17.94 -31.93 1.59
CA GLN A 42 -18.07 -33.32 2.01
C GLN A 42 -17.48 -34.30 1.01
N ASP A 43 -17.05 -35.41 1.59
CA ASP A 43 -16.52 -36.62 0.99
C ASP A 43 -17.48 -37.28 -0.02
N ILE A 44 -16.93 -37.82 -1.10
CA ILE A 44 -17.59 -38.84 -1.94
C ILE A 44 -16.69 -40.07 -1.91
N GLU A 45 -17.14 -41.07 -1.16
CA GLU A 45 -16.58 -42.42 -1.14
C GLU A 45 -17.12 -43.28 -2.30
N THR A 46 -16.17 -43.99 -2.91
CA THR A 46 -16.23 -45.38 -3.40
C THR A 46 -17.10 -45.78 -4.59
N GLY A 47 -16.41 -46.32 -5.61
CA GLY A 47 -16.92 -47.25 -6.61
C GLY A 47 -15.87 -48.32 -6.90
N THR A 48 -16.07 -49.49 -6.31
CA THR A 48 -15.30 -50.74 -6.29
C THR A 48 -14.85 -51.24 -7.66
N THR A 49 -13.63 -51.79 -7.77
CA THR A 49 -13.41 -53.08 -8.47
C THR A 49 -12.13 -53.78 -7.97
N VAL A 50 -12.36 -55.03 -7.59
CA VAL A 50 -11.44 -56.04 -7.06
C VAL A 50 -10.56 -56.60 -8.18
N ARG A 51 -9.26 -56.83 -7.90
CA ARG A 51 -8.52 -57.97 -8.47
C ARG A 51 -7.29 -58.40 -7.65
N LEU A 52 -7.47 -59.56 -7.02
CA LEU A 52 -6.55 -60.65 -6.64
C LEU A 52 -5.03 -60.41 -6.48
N SER A 53 -4.60 -60.55 -5.23
CA SER A 53 -3.65 -61.52 -4.66
C SER A 53 -2.56 -62.17 -5.55
N THR A 54 -1.29 -62.00 -5.15
CA THR A 54 -0.39 -63.11 -4.79
C THR A 54 0.85 -62.62 -3.99
N GLU A 55 0.92 -63.05 -2.72
CA GLU A 55 2.13 -63.45 -1.98
C GLU A 55 2.98 -64.42 -2.85
N THR A 56 4.29 -64.66 -2.73
CA THR A 56 5.29 -64.59 -1.65
C THR A 56 6.62 -64.91 -2.33
N GLN A 57 7.75 -64.25 -1.99
CA GLN A 57 9.02 -64.99 -1.87
C GLN A 57 10.06 -64.26 -1.02
N GLN A 58 10.14 -64.77 0.20
CA GLN A 58 11.26 -64.88 1.11
C GLN A 58 12.63 -65.04 0.43
N ARG A 59 13.62 -64.24 0.87
CA ARG A 59 15.02 -64.65 0.92
C ARG A 59 15.64 -64.16 2.22
N ASP A 60 15.60 -65.06 3.20
CA ASP A 60 16.60 -65.13 4.25
C ASP A 60 17.97 -65.37 3.59
N THR A 61 18.94 -64.50 3.87
CA THR A 61 20.35 -64.81 3.67
C THR A 61 21.08 -64.47 4.95
N VAL A 62 21.33 -65.53 5.72
CA VAL A 62 22.33 -65.59 6.78
C VAL A 62 23.69 -65.41 6.11
N ASP A 63 24.31 -64.24 6.30
CA ASP A 63 25.70 -64.01 5.91
C ASP A 63 26.59 -64.11 7.16
N GLN A 64 27.07 -65.33 7.41
CA GLN A 64 28.23 -65.56 8.25
C GLN A 64 29.48 -65.06 7.50
N SER A 65 29.83 -63.79 7.69
CA SER A 65 31.12 -63.28 7.23
C SER A 65 32.23 -63.70 8.20
N SER A 66 33.05 -64.67 7.77
CA SER A 66 34.33 -65.02 8.37
C SER A 66 35.44 -64.03 7.96
N ILE A 67 35.11 -62.74 7.82
CA ILE A 67 36.07 -61.66 7.59
C ILE A 67 36.41 -61.04 8.96
N PRO A 68 37.69 -61.04 9.40
CA PRO A 68 38.07 -60.39 10.66
C PRO A 68 37.64 -58.93 10.64
N SER A 69 37.01 -58.45 11.72
CA SER A 69 36.66 -57.03 11.87
C SER A 69 37.91 -56.15 11.68
N GLU A 70 37.75 -54.96 11.07
CA GLU A 70 38.86 -54.05 10.72
C GLU A 70 39.79 -53.76 11.92
N GLU A 71 39.20 -53.68 13.12
CA GLU A 71 39.93 -53.56 14.40
C GLU A 71 40.92 -54.71 14.66
N LYS A 72 40.50 -55.96 14.41
CA LYS A 72 41.33 -57.16 14.63
C LYS A 72 42.47 -57.19 13.63
N ARG A 73 42.18 -56.85 12.36
CA ARG A 73 43.18 -56.77 11.30
C ARG A 73 44.28 -55.76 11.61
N ILE A 74 43.93 -54.56 12.08
CA ILE A 74 44.92 -53.53 12.43
C ILE A 74 45.83 -54.01 13.58
N ILE A 75 45.28 -54.65 14.62
CA ILE A 75 46.08 -55.17 15.74
C ILE A 75 46.99 -56.32 15.29
N GLU A 76 46.47 -57.24 14.48
CA GLU A 76 47.20 -58.38 13.91
C GLU A 76 48.37 -57.89 13.02
N ASP A 77 48.13 -56.88 12.19
CA ASP A 77 49.15 -56.31 11.30
C ASP A 77 50.26 -55.59 12.08
N ILE A 78 49.94 -54.97 13.22
CA ILE A 78 50.97 -54.39 14.11
C ILE A 78 51.78 -55.49 14.82
N ARG A 79 51.12 -56.56 15.30
CA ARG A 79 51.81 -57.68 15.97
C ARG A 79 52.77 -58.42 15.04
N ASN A 80 52.36 -58.58 13.78
CA ASN A 80 53.17 -59.24 12.74
C ASN A 80 54.13 -58.28 12.02
N GLU A 81 54.30 -57.04 12.52
CA GLU A 81 55.18 -56.00 11.97
C GLU A 81 54.91 -55.64 10.50
N ARG A 82 53.66 -55.84 10.04
CA ARG A 82 53.21 -55.56 8.67
C ARG A 82 52.76 -54.12 8.46
N GLN A 83 52.46 -53.37 9.52
CA GLN A 83 52.22 -51.92 9.42
C GLN A 83 53.52 -51.13 9.60
N SER A 84 53.85 -50.29 8.62
CA SER A 84 54.92 -49.29 8.72
C SER A 84 54.36 -47.90 9.00
N CYS A 85 55.11 -47.09 9.74
CA CYS A 85 54.77 -45.71 9.98
C CYS A 85 55.05 -44.88 8.73
N GLU A 86 54.03 -44.31 8.09
CA GLU A 86 54.14 -43.47 6.87
C GLU A 86 55.03 -42.21 7.01
N ILE A 87 55.52 -41.92 8.22
CA ILE A 87 56.36 -40.74 8.49
C ILE A 87 57.85 -41.12 8.58
N CYS A 88 58.19 -42.22 9.28
CA CYS A 88 59.59 -42.66 9.45
C CYS A 88 59.92 -43.97 8.71
N LEU A 89 58.93 -44.61 8.09
CA LEU A 89 59.00 -45.88 7.37
C LEU A 89 59.39 -47.11 8.22
N GLU A 90 59.64 -46.92 9.52
CA GLU A 90 59.88 -48.02 10.47
C GLU A 90 58.58 -48.80 10.80
N PRO A 91 58.67 -50.11 11.09
CA PRO A 91 57.52 -50.90 11.52
C PRO A 91 56.95 -50.36 12.84
N VAL A 92 55.63 -50.25 12.89
CA VAL A 92 54.90 -49.88 14.10
C VAL A 92 54.88 -51.08 15.03
N ARG A 93 55.37 -50.92 16.27
CA ARG A 93 55.43 -51.99 17.28
C ARG A 93 54.84 -51.55 18.61
N PHE A 94 54.28 -52.50 19.34
CA PHE A 94 53.87 -52.29 20.74
C PHE A 94 55.10 -52.39 21.64
N VAL A 95 55.69 -51.25 22.00
CA VAL A 95 56.86 -51.18 22.89
C VAL A 95 56.50 -50.34 24.11
N LYS A 96 57.04 -50.72 25.28
CA LYS A 96 56.96 -49.92 26.50
C LYS A 96 57.48 -48.49 26.22
N ASP A 97 56.73 -47.48 26.67
CA ASP A 97 57.03 -46.05 26.48
C ASP A 97 56.95 -45.51 25.03
N ARG A 98 56.43 -46.29 24.07
CA ARG A 98 56.14 -45.81 22.70
C ARG A 98 54.63 -45.78 22.44
N TYR A 99 54.04 -44.60 22.51
CA TYR A 99 52.62 -44.40 22.21
C TYR A 99 52.34 -44.45 20.70
N LEU A 100 51.17 -44.99 20.35
CA LEU A 100 50.68 -45.02 18.98
C LEU A 100 49.55 -44.03 18.80
N TRP A 101 49.57 -43.32 17.67
CA TRP A 101 48.48 -42.48 17.21
C TRP A 101 47.77 -43.16 16.06
N HIS A 102 46.45 -42.96 15.92
CA HIS A 102 45.72 -43.38 14.74
C HIS A 102 44.79 -42.28 14.21
N CYS A 103 44.55 -42.30 12.91
CA CYS A 103 43.60 -41.39 12.29
C CYS A 103 42.16 -41.88 12.52
N LYS A 104 41.29 -41.02 13.06
CA LYS A 104 39.86 -41.35 13.25
C LYS A 104 39.06 -41.50 11.96
N SER A 105 39.63 -41.17 10.80
CA SER A 105 38.93 -41.19 9.50
C SER A 105 39.41 -42.26 8.53
N CYS A 106 40.68 -42.65 8.58
CA CYS A 106 41.23 -43.69 7.71
C CYS A 106 41.97 -44.78 8.48
N HIS A 107 41.92 -44.74 9.81
CA HIS A 107 42.41 -45.77 10.73
C HIS A 107 43.89 -46.18 10.61
N THR A 108 44.68 -45.47 9.79
CA THR A 108 46.15 -45.60 9.75
C THR A 108 46.76 -45.34 11.12
N VAL A 109 47.76 -46.13 11.49
CA VAL A 109 48.49 -46.04 12.76
C VAL A 109 49.91 -45.55 12.50
N ALA A 110 50.39 -44.64 13.35
CA ALA A 110 51.74 -44.11 13.29
C ALA A 110 52.31 -43.96 14.70
N HIS A 111 53.63 -43.85 14.82
CA HIS A 111 54.26 -43.47 16.09
C HIS A 111 53.75 -42.10 16.52
N HIS A 112 53.37 -41.96 17.79
CA HIS A 112 52.88 -40.68 18.33
C HIS A 112 53.94 -39.58 18.19
N ARG A 113 55.21 -39.89 18.46
CA ARG A 113 56.34 -38.95 18.27
C ARG A 113 56.49 -38.49 16.81
N CYS A 114 56.40 -39.41 15.85
CA CYS A 114 56.44 -39.06 14.43
C CYS A 114 55.25 -38.16 14.06
N THR A 115 54.06 -38.49 14.54
CA THR A 115 52.86 -37.67 14.36
C THR A 115 53.04 -36.26 14.93
N LEU A 116 53.61 -36.12 16.13
CA LEU A 116 53.91 -34.82 16.73
C LEU A 116 54.85 -33.96 15.87
N LEU A 117 55.93 -34.55 15.35
CA LEU A 117 56.86 -33.87 14.45
C LEU A 117 56.18 -33.46 13.15
N TRP A 118 55.36 -34.34 12.58
CA TRP A 118 54.58 -34.04 11.38
C TRP A 118 53.62 -32.86 11.58
N VAL A 119 52.94 -32.79 12.72
CA VAL A 119 52.07 -31.64 13.05
C VAL A 119 52.88 -30.35 13.19
N LYS A 120 54.03 -30.39 13.86
CA LYS A 120 54.90 -29.20 14.00
C LYS A 120 55.38 -28.68 12.64
N ALA A 121 55.73 -29.57 11.72
CA ALA A 121 56.22 -29.19 10.39
C ALA A 121 55.11 -28.68 9.43
N ASN A 122 53.85 -29.12 9.61
CA ASN A 122 52.75 -28.85 8.67
C ASN A 122 51.63 -27.95 9.24
N ARG A 123 51.91 -27.21 10.31
CA ARG A 123 50.90 -26.37 10.97
C ARG A 123 50.73 -25.03 10.23
N ALA A 124 49.49 -24.67 9.93
CA ALA A 124 49.16 -23.30 9.53
C ALA A 124 49.15 -22.38 10.76
N GLU A 125 49.88 -21.26 10.72
CA GLU A 125 50.24 -20.39 11.86
C GLU A 125 49.10 -20.01 12.82
N LYS A 126 47.83 -20.04 12.38
CA LYS A 126 46.69 -19.53 13.15
C LYS A 126 45.66 -20.57 13.59
N THR A 127 45.84 -21.87 13.30
CA THR A 127 44.87 -22.90 13.72
C THR A 127 45.53 -24.19 14.25
N PRO A 128 44.90 -24.95 15.16
CA PRO A 128 45.37 -26.28 15.59
C PRO A 128 45.09 -27.39 14.55
N ALA A 129 44.69 -27.01 13.32
CA ALA A 129 44.30 -27.94 12.28
C ALA A 129 45.52 -28.43 11.47
N TRP A 130 45.61 -29.74 11.23
CA TRP A 130 46.71 -30.37 10.50
C TRP A 130 46.20 -31.51 9.61
N LYS A 131 46.93 -31.90 8.56
CA LYS A 131 46.51 -32.97 7.62
C LYS A 131 47.09 -34.33 8.01
N CYS A 132 46.26 -35.36 8.06
CA CYS A 132 46.71 -36.75 8.21
C CYS A 132 47.75 -37.11 7.13
N PRO A 133 48.88 -37.77 7.47
CA PRO A 133 49.91 -38.12 6.50
C PRO A 133 49.37 -38.98 5.36
N GLN A 134 48.45 -39.91 5.66
CA GLN A 134 47.86 -40.82 4.68
C GLN A 134 46.68 -40.21 3.91
N CYS A 135 45.54 -39.98 4.58
CA CYS A 135 44.30 -39.58 3.88
C CYS A 135 44.18 -38.08 3.61
N LYS A 136 45.17 -37.26 4.00
CA LYS A 136 45.20 -35.79 3.89
C LYS A 136 44.02 -35.03 4.53
N LYS A 137 43.10 -35.73 5.21
CA LYS A 137 41.95 -35.12 5.88
C LYS A 137 42.39 -34.29 7.09
N THR A 138 41.78 -33.12 7.24
CA THR A 138 42.10 -32.16 8.30
C THR A 138 41.65 -32.66 9.67
N GLN A 139 42.62 -32.86 10.57
CA GLN A 139 42.44 -33.15 11.99
C GLN A 139 42.40 -31.83 12.76
N ARG A 140 41.41 -31.65 13.66
CA ARG A 140 41.23 -30.40 14.44
C ARG A 140 41.85 -30.44 15.84
N SER A 141 42.31 -31.61 16.27
CA SER A 141 42.90 -31.83 17.60
C SER A 141 44.39 -32.16 17.48
N PHE A 142 45.19 -31.61 18.38
CA PHE A 142 46.59 -31.97 18.52
C PHE A 142 46.72 -33.46 18.93
N PRO A 143 47.69 -34.22 18.38
CA PRO A 143 47.88 -35.63 18.72
C PRO A 143 48.31 -35.75 20.19
N MET A 144 47.45 -36.37 21.01
CA MET A 144 47.71 -36.64 22.43
C MET A 144 48.06 -38.12 22.64
N GLU A 145 48.82 -38.41 23.70
CA GLU A 145 49.18 -39.76 24.16
C GLU A 145 47.97 -40.44 24.80
N LYS A 146 47.06 -40.91 23.94
CA LYS A 146 45.76 -41.45 24.37
C LYS A 146 45.55 -42.85 23.84
N CYS A 147 44.78 -43.64 24.59
CA CYS A 147 44.26 -44.93 24.13
C CYS A 147 43.45 -44.78 22.84
N TRP A 148 43.17 -45.91 22.17
CA TRP A 148 42.48 -45.90 20.88
C TRP A 148 41.17 -45.08 20.85
N CYS A 149 40.38 -45.05 21.93
CA CYS A 149 39.14 -44.26 21.95
C CYS A 149 39.34 -42.75 22.27
N GLY A 150 40.54 -42.35 22.72
CA GLY A 150 40.88 -40.96 23.02
C GLY A 150 40.47 -40.46 24.42
N LYS A 151 40.15 -41.35 25.37
CA LYS A 151 39.70 -40.96 26.72
C LYS A 151 40.79 -40.81 27.77
N GLY A 152 41.83 -41.65 27.75
CA GLY A 152 42.84 -41.68 28.80
C GLY A 152 44.20 -42.13 28.29
N ARG A 153 45.18 -42.22 29.20
CA ARG A 153 46.52 -42.76 28.87
C ARG A 153 46.40 -44.27 28.56
N PRO A 154 47.09 -44.76 27.52
CA PRO A 154 47.04 -46.16 27.15
C PRO A 154 47.81 -47.05 28.12
N ILE A 155 47.38 -48.30 28.27
CA ILE A 155 48.16 -49.36 28.92
C ILE A 155 48.89 -50.18 27.86
N HIS A 156 50.20 -50.37 28.05
CA HIS A 156 51.04 -51.14 27.14
C HIS A 156 50.87 -52.66 27.34
N ASP A 157 50.74 -53.11 28.59
CA ASP A 157 50.68 -54.53 28.96
C ASP A 157 49.25 -55.09 29.03
N HIS A 158 48.29 -54.49 28.29
CA HIS A 158 46.92 -55.00 28.29
C HIS A 158 46.89 -56.40 27.65
N PRO A 159 46.36 -57.43 28.34
CA PRO A 159 46.54 -58.84 27.95
C PRO A 159 45.96 -59.17 26.57
N THR A 160 44.96 -58.41 26.11
CA THR A 160 44.25 -58.67 24.85
C THR A 160 44.40 -57.59 23.76
N VAL A 161 44.54 -56.30 24.12
CA VAL A 161 44.59 -55.17 23.16
C VAL A 161 45.56 -54.10 23.66
N PRO A 162 46.84 -54.13 23.23
CA PRO A 162 47.80 -53.10 23.60
C PRO A 162 47.33 -51.71 23.15
N ASN A 163 47.70 -50.66 23.89
CA ASN A 163 47.27 -49.27 23.65
C ASN A 163 45.75 -49.02 23.91
N ALA A 164 45.09 -49.94 24.63
CA ALA A 164 43.74 -49.78 25.15
C ALA A 164 43.67 -48.86 26.38
N CYS A 165 42.47 -48.40 26.74
CA CYS A 165 42.25 -47.61 27.96
C CYS A 165 42.27 -48.49 29.21
N PHE A 166 42.46 -47.88 30.39
CA PHE A 166 42.49 -48.58 31.67
C PHE A 166 41.25 -49.42 31.95
N ASP A 167 40.07 -48.90 31.63
CA ASP A 167 38.78 -49.59 31.86
C ASP A 167 38.51 -50.73 30.86
N GLY A 168 39.41 -51.01 29.92
CA GLY A 168 39.29 -52.05 28.89
C GLY A 168 38.23 -51.78 27.81
N VAL A 169 37.22 -50.93 28.07
CA VAL A 169 36.10 -50.62 27.16
C VAL A 169 36.31 -49.28 26.44
N CYS A 170 35.94 -49.21 25.16
CA CYS A 170 36.07 -47.99 24.34
C CYS A 170 35.22 -46.84 24.92
N GLY A 171 33.91 -47.06 25.04
CA GLY A 171 32.94 -46.09 25.56
C GLY A 171 32.91 -44.74 24.82
N SER A 172 33.51 -44.64 23.63
CA SER A 172 33.40 -43.46 22.76
C SER A 172 31.92 -43.08 22.63
N LYS A 173 31.58 -41.80 22.75
CA LYS A 173 30.20 -41.31 22.66
C LYS A 173 29.96 -40.71 21.28
N SER A 174 28.95 -41.18 20.57
CA SER A 174 28.50 -40.59 19.30
C SER A 174 26.99 -40.76 19.14
N LYS A 175 26.45 -40.26 18.03
CA LYS A 175 25.09 -40.54 17.62
C LYS A 175 25.05 -41.92 16.93
N CYS A 176 24.07 -42.76 17.29
CA CYS A 176 23.79 -43.97 16.52
C CYS A 176 23.15 -43.59 15.17
N ALA A 177 22.90 -44.57 14.29
CA ALA A 177 22.28 -44.33 12.98
C ALA A 177 20.92 -43.59 13.06
N HIS A 178 20.22 -43.71 14.19
CA HIS A 178 18.94 -43.02 14.49
C HIS A 178 19.09 -41.63 15.13
N GLY A 179 20.33 -41.10 15.26
CA GLY A 179 20.58 -39.76 15.81
C GLY A 179 20.65 -39.67 17.34
N ASN A 180 20.32 -40.75 18.06
CA ASN A 180 20.36 -40.81 19.52
C ASN A 180 21.79 -40.99 20.08
N LYS A 181 22.08 -40.36 21.22
CA LYS A 181 23.37 -40.49 21.92
C LYS A 181 23.57 -41.92 22.41
N SER A 182 24.65 -42.56 21.98
CA SER A 182 25.02 -43.93 22.36
C SER A 182 26.53 -44.01 22.60
N SER A 183 26.98 -45.08 23.25
CA SER A 183 28.39 -45.31 23.56
C SER A 183 28.86 -46.66 23.07
N CYS A 184 30.06 -46.72 22.47
CA CYS A 184 30.68 -47.97 22.03
C CYS A 184 30.92 -48.90 23.23
N ARG A 185 30.39 -50.12 23.17
CA ARG A 185 30.55 -51.14 24.23
C ARG A 185 31.68 -52.13 23.96
N LYS A 186 32.31 -52.08 22.79
CA LYS A 186 33.45 -52.94 22.45
C LYS A 186 34.67 -52.62 23.31
N PRO A 187 35.60 -53.59 23.48
CA PRO A 187 36.93 -53.33 24.04
C PRO A 187 37.59 -52.15 23.32
N CYS A 188 38.45 -51.38 23.99
CA CYS A 188 39.09 -50.23 23.37
C CYS A 188 39.91 -50.67 22.15
N HIS A 189 39.51 -50.21 20.96
CA HIS A 189 39.96 -50.77 19.68
C HIS A 189 40.40 -49.67 18.71
N PRO A 190 41.41 -49.92 17.83
CA PRO A 190 41.62 -49.09 16.66
C PRO A 190 40.49 -49.34 15.65
N GLY A 191 40.11 -48.33 14.86
CA GLY A 191 39.04 -48.49 13.84
C GLY A 191 37.72 -47.81 14.20
N PRO A 192 36.68 -47.98 13.35
CA PRO A 192 35.39 -47.34 13.53
C PRO A 192 34.63 -47.95 14.72
N CYS A 193 34.08 -47.10 15.59
CA CYS A 193 33.22 -47.59 16.68
C CYS A 193 31.84 -47.96 16.14
N GLU A 194 31.37 -49.15 16.51
CA GLU A 194 29.97 -49.55 16.35
C GLU A 194 29.16 -49.09 17.55
N TYR A 195 28.02 -48.44 17.26
CA TYR A 195 27.14 -47.86 18.25
C TYR A 195 25.82 -48.63 18.26
N GLU A 196 25.74 -49.65 19.11
CA GLU A 196 24.52 -50.44 19.29
C GLU A 196 23.39 -49.55 19.82
N CYS A 197 22.29 -49.47 19.07
CA CYS A 197 21.17 -48.60 19.41
C CYS A 197 20.06 -49.39 20.13
N GLY A 198 20.32 -49.75 21.41
CA GLY A 198 19.43 -50.58 22.22
C GLY A 198 18.03 -50.01 22.53
N ARG A 199 17.71 -48.78 22.10
CA ARG A 199 16.37 -48.15 22.24
C ARG A 199 15.69 -47.81 20.92
N CYS A 200 16.25 -48.21 19.77
CA CYS A 200 15.78 -47.73 18.46
C CYS A 200 15.35 -48.86 17.51
N ALA A 201 15.03 -50.03 18.06
CA ALA A 201 14.67 -51.21 17.28
C ALA A 201 13.40 -51.02 16.41
N ASN A 202 12.57 -50.00 16.65
CA ASN A 202 11.31 -49.78 15.93
C ASN A 202 11.20 -48.47 15.14
N ASP A 203 12.19 -47.58 15.18
CA ASP A 203 12.11 -46.31 14.46
C ASP A 203 12.66 -46.46 13.04
N ARG A 204 11.79 -46.30 12.03
CA ARG A 204 12.22 -46.23 10.62
C ARG A 204 13.26 -45.12 10.48
N LEU A 205 14.43 -45.47 9.94
CA LEU A 205 15.45 -44.51 9.52
C LEU A 205 14.77 -43.36 8.77
N PRO A 206 14.99 -42.08 9.14
CA PRO A 206 14.56 -40.98 8.30
C PRO A 206 15.27 -41.16 6.96
N SER A 207 14.49 -41.46 5.93
CA SER A 207 15.02 -41.66 4.58
C SER A 207 15.81 -40.42 4.19
N PRO A 208 17.03 -40.58 3.64
CA PRO A 208 17.82 -39.45 3.21
C PRO A 208 16.98 -38.61 2.24
N PRO A 209 17.04 -37.27 2.33
CA PRO A 209 16.21 -36.42 1.50
C PRO A 209 16.43 -36.79 0.03
N ASN A 210 15.36 -37.14 -0.67
CA ASN A 210 15.42 -37.54 -2.06
C ASN A 210 15.86 -36.34 -2.90
N LEU A 211 17.15 -36.24 -3.22
CA LEU A 211 17.75 -35.14 -3.98
C LEU A 211 17.19 -35.03 -5.41
N ASN A 212 16.43 -36.03 -5.88
CA ASN A 212 15.78 -35.97 -7.18
C ASN A 212 14.53 -35.09 -7.16
N THR A 213 13.90 -34.89 -5.98
CA THR A 213 12.75 -33.98 -5.83
C THR A 213 13.19 -32.57 -5.42
N VAL A 214 12.41 -31.57 -5.85
CA VAL A 214 12.62 -30.16 -5.47
C VAL A 214 12.64 -30.01 -3.94
N TRP A 215 11.73 -30.71 -3.25
CA TRP A 215 11.62 -30.69 -1.80
C TRP A 215 12.82 -31.32 -1.08
N GLY A 216 13.40 -32.40 -1.62
CA GLY A 216 14.60 -33.00 -1.05
C GLY A 216 15.84 -32.12 -1.19
N ARG A 217 15.98 -31.39 -2.31
CA ARG A 217 17.04 -30.38 -2.50
C ARG A 217 16.85 -29.15 -1.60
N PHE A 218 15.60 -28.77 -1.36
CA PHE A 218 15.28 -27.71 -0.42
C PHE A 218 15.66 -28.10 1.01
N LYS A 219 15.28 -29.31 1.46
CA LYS A 219 15.64 -29.86 2.78
C LYS A 219 17.14 -30.05 2.98
N SER A 220 17.91 -30.30 1.92
CA SER A 220 19.36 -30.48 2.02
C SER A 220 20.13 -29.17 2.20
N LYS A 221 19.51 -28.02 1.88
CA LYS A 221 20.08 -26.70 2.15
C LYS A 221 19.86 -26.37 3.63
N SER A 222 20.94 -26.19 4.38
CA SER A 222 20.89 -25.63 5.74
C SER A 222 20.57 -24.14 5.65
N VAL A 223 19.30 -23.83 5.47
CA VAL A 223 18.82 -22.46 5.52
C VAL A 223 18.64 -22.09 6.98
N ASP A 224 19.31 -21.04 7.44
CA ASP A 224 19.07 -20.50 8.78
C ASP A 224 17.70 -19.81 8.80
N PHE A 225 16.67 -20.61 9.07
CA PHE A 225 15.28 -20.18 9.08
C PHE A 225 15.06 -19.00 10.04
N ARG A 226 15.78 -18.98 11.18
CA ARG A 226 15.68 -17.90 12.16
C ARG A 226 16.14 -16.57 11.55
N THR A 227 17.30 -16.57 10.90
CA THR A 227 17.82 -15.37 10.25
C THR A 227 16.91 -14.88 9.13
N ILE A 228 16.40 -15.78 8.28
CA ILE A 228 15.45 -15.40 7.21
C ILE A 228 14.16 -14.83 7.80
N PHE A 229 13.61 -15.49 8.81
CA PHE A 229 12.40 -15.03 9.47
C PHE A 229 12.57 -13.63 10.08
N CYS A 230 13.67 -13.38 10.80
CA CYS A 230 13.95 -12.05 11.35
C CYS A 230 14.09 -10.98 10.26
N ILE A 231 14.77 -11.28 9.16
CA ILE A 231 14.90 -10.36 8.02
C ILE A 231 13.53 -10.08 7.39
N PHE A 232 12.73 -11.13 7.17
CA PHE A 232 11.39 -11.01 6.60
C PHE A 232 10.48 -10.14 7.48
N MET A 233 10.47 -10.37 8.81
CA MET A 233 9.69 -9.56 9.74
C MET A 233 10.12 -8.09 9.72
N LEU A 234 11.42 -7.82 9.66
CA LEU A 234 11.94 -6.45 9.58
C LEU A 234 11.51 -5.76 8.27
N ILE A 235 11.61 -6.45 7.13
CA ILE A 235 11.18 -5.92 5.83
C ILE A 235 9.67 -5.65 5.84
N SER A 236 8.87 -6.59 6.34
CA SER A 236 7.42 -6.45 6.42
C SER A 236 7.02 -5.28 7.32
N ALA A 237 7.71 -5.06 8.45
CA ALA A 237 7.46 -3.90 9.31
C ALA A 237 7.83 -2.57 8.62
N LEU A 238 8.97 -2.50 7.93
CA LEU A 238 9.38 -1.31 7.20
C LEU A 238 8.45 -1.00 6.03
N LEU A 239 8.12 -2.00 5.21
CA LEU A 239 7.16 -1.85 4.12
C LEU A 239 5.77 -1.48 4.64
N GLY A 240 5.31 -2.13 5.71
CA GLY A 240 4.07 -1.78 6.39
C GLY A 240 4.04 -0.31 6.80
N GLY A 241 5.10 0.18 7.45
CA GLY A 241 5.25 1.60 7.81
C GLY A 241 5.21 2.54 6.60
N VAL A 242 5.91 2.20 5.51
CA VAL A 242 5.87 2.98 4.26
C VAL A 242 4.47 3.00 3.66
N PHE A 243 3.79 1.85 3.58
CA PHE A 243 2.42 1.78 3.05
C PHE A 243 1.42 2.55 3.91
N THR A 244 1.54 2.47 5.24
CA THR A 244 0.72 3.27 6.15
C THR A 244 0.96 4.76 5.93
N PHE A 245 2.22 5.19 5.81
CA PHE A 245 2.55 6.58 5.52
C PHE A 245 1.98 7.04 4.17
N ILE A 246 2.09 6.22 3.11
CA ILE A 246 1.49 6.51 1.80
C ILE A 246 -0.03 6.63 1.90
N ALA A 247 -0.69 5.77 2.68
CA ALA A 247 -2.13 5.86 2.88
C ALA A 247 -2.53 7.20 3.54
N PHE A 248 -1.76 7.66 4.54
CA PHE A 248 -1.96 8.98 5.14
C PHE A 248 -1.68 10.13 4.18
N HIS A 249 -0.57 10.07 3.43
CA HIS A 249 -0.23 11.02 2.37
C HIS A 249 -1.39 11.19 1.38
N ILE A 250 -1.88 10.07 0.82
CA ILE A 250 -3.04 10.08 -0.08
C ILE A 250 -4.24 10.71 0.63
N LYS A 251 -4.54 10.33 1.87
CA LYS A 251 -5.71 10.81 2.61
C LYS A 251 -5.64 12.33 2.87
N TRP A 252 -4.49 12.86 3.28
CA TRP A 252 -4.31 14.28 3.56
C TRP A 252 -4.50 15.14 2.31
N HIS A 253 -4.01 14.68 1.15
CA HIS A 253 -4.15 15.41 -0.11
C HIS A 253 -5.54 15.27 -0.77
N THR A 254 -6.27 14.20 -0.45
CA THR A 254 -7.60 13.92 -1.04
C THR A 254 -8.79 14.26 -0.17
N HIS A 255 -8.58 14.40 1.14
CA HIS A 255 -9.63 14.73 2.11
C HIS A 255 -9.29 16.01 2.89
N PRO A 256 -9.03 17.15 2.21
CA PRO A 256 -8.69 18.40 2.88
C PRO A 256 -9.78 18.89 3.83
N TYR A 257 -11.06 18.57 3.57
CA TYR A 257 -12.15 18.88 4.49
C TYR A 257 -12.05 18.20 5.86
N LEU A 258 -11.31 17.08 5.99
CA LEU A 258 -11.03 16.43 7.28
C LEU A 258 -9.78 17.00 7.95
N TYR A 259 -8.86 17.56 7.17
CA TYR A 259 -7.55 18.05 7.63
C TYR A 259 -7.22 19.42 7.02
N PRO A 260 -8.07 20.43 7.23
CA PRO A 260 -7.95 21.69 6.51
C PRO A 260 -6.65 22.43 6.84
N ARG A 261 -6.13 22.27 8.06
CA ARG A 261 -4.85 22.86 8.47
C ARG A 261 -3.62 22.10 7.96
N PHE A 262 -3.77 20.90 7.42
CA PHE A 262 -2.63 20.07 7.06
C PHE A 262 -1.77 20.71 5.98
N ILE A 263 -2.39 21.25 4.92
CA ILE A 263 -1.67 21.84 3.79
C ILE A 263 -0.88 23.07 4.22
N ASN A 264 -1.42 23.90 5.10
CA ASN A 264 -0.75 25.13 5.55
C ASN A 264 0.29 24.88 6.65
N ASP A 265 0.00 24.01 7.62
CA ASP A 265 0.83 23.86 8.82
C ASP A 265 1.87 22.73 8.70
N TYR A 266 1.60 21.69 7.90
CA TYR A 266 2.36 20.43 7.93
C TYR A 266 2.90 19.95 6.58
N SER A 267 2.51 20.57 5.45
CA SER A 267 2.98 20.17 4.11
C SER A 267 4.50 20.16 3.98
N VAL A 268 5.18 21.18 4.54
CA VAL A 268 6.66 21.25 4.51
C VAL A 268 7.30 20.08 5.27
N VAL A 269 6.72 19.69 6.42
CA VAL A 269 7.21 18.56 7.21
C VAL A 269 6.99 17.24 6.46
N GLU A 270 5.83 17.09 5.81
CA GLU A 270 5.53 15.95 4.97
C GLU A 270 6.52 15.82 3.80
N GLU A 271 6.80 16.91 3.08
CA GLU A 271 7.77 16.94 1.99
C GLU A 271 9.17 16.54 2.45
N LEU A 272 9.63 17.04 3.60
CA LEU A 272 10.90 16.64 4.20
C LEU A 272 10.91 15.15 4.55
N CYS A 273 9.82 14.64 5.14
CA CYS A 273 9.68 13.20 5.42
C CYS A 273 9.69 12.36 4.13
N LEU A 274 9.02 12.81 3.06
CA LEU A 274 9.02 12.15 1.75
C LEU A 274 10.42 12.11 1.14
N VAL A 275 11.18 13.21 1.20
CA VAL A 275 12.56 13.27 0.73
C VAL A 275 13.45 12.33 1.54
N LEU A 276 13.31 12.31 2.87
CA LEU A 276 14.08 11.44 3.75
C LEU A 276 13.76 9.96 3.50
N ILE A 277 12.47 9.59 3.50
CA ILE A 277 12.01 8.22 3.24
C ILE A 277 12.43 7.79 1.84
N GLY A 278 12.24 8.64 0.82
CA GLY A 278 12.66 8.37 -0.54
C GLY A 278 14.17 8.14 -0.63
N THR A 279 14.99 9.01 -0.02
CA THR A 279 16.45 8.87 -0.01
C THR A 279 16.87 7.56 0.64
N ILE A 280 16.31 7.21 1.80
CA ILE A 280 16.59 5.94 2.49
C ILE A 280 16.14 4.75 1.64
N TYR A 281 14.95 4.82 1.04
CA TYR A 281 14.37 3.77 0.22
C TYR A 281 15.22 3.47 -1.02
N PHE A 282 15.68 4.50 -1.73
CA PHE A 282 16.53 4.33 -2.90
C PHE A 282 17.98 3.97 -2.54
N ALA A 283 18.58 4.64 -1.54
CA ALA A 283 19.98 4.43 -1.19
C ALA A 283 20.22 3.07 -0.51
N ILE A 284 19.27 2.59 0.30
CA ILE A 284 19.41 1.34 1.05
C ILE A 284 18.57 0.23 0.41
N GLY A 285 17.29 0.52 0.11
CA GLY A 285 16.34 -0.47 -0.42
C GLY A 285 16.74 -0.99 -1.79
N GLY A 286 17.16 -0.12 -2.71
CA GLY A 286 17.59 -0.51 -4.07
C GLY A 286 18.73 -1.55 -4.06
N PRO A 287 19.91 -1.24 -3.46
CA PRO A 287 21.01 -2.19 -3.34
C PRO A 287 20.63 -3.46 -2.58
N PHE A 288 19.78 -3.34 -1.55
CA PHE A 288 19.28 -4.48 -0.80
C PHE A 288 18.43 -5.40 -1.69
N CYS A 289 17.45 -4.87 -2.42
CA CYS A 289 16.63 -5.62 -3.37
C CYS A 289 17.48 -6.33 -4.43
N ILE A 290 18.48 -5.65 -5.01
CA ILE A 290 19.39 -6.25 -6.00
C ILE A 290 20.17 -7.43 -5.38
N ARG A 291 20.70 -7.25 -4.17
CA ARG A 291 21.48 -8.29 -3.49
C ARG A 291 20.64 -9.52 -3.15
N TYR A 292 19.41 -9.32 -2.67
CA TYR A 292 18.50 -10.42 -2.35
C TYR A 292 17.91 -11.08 -3.59
N LEU A 293 17.61 -10.31 -4.63
CA LEU A 293 17.20 -10.85 -5.93
C LEU A 293 18.29 -11.75 -6.49
N HIS A 294 19.56 -11.32 -6.49
CA HIS A 294 20.66 -12.14 -6.96
C HIS A 294 20.83 -13.44 -6.15
N LYS A 295 20.74 -13.36 -4.82
CA LYS A 295 20.77 -14.54 -3.94
C LYS A 295 19.58 -15.46 -4.16
N GLY A 296 18.38 -14.89 -4.31
CA GLY A 296 17.13 -15.60 -4.54
C GLY A 296 17.16 -16.34 -5.88
N ILE A 297 17.52 -15.64 -6.97
CA ILE A 297 17.71 -16.24 -8.29
C ILE A 297 18.74 -17.38 -8.20
N LYS A 298 19.90 -17.15 -7.59
CA LYS A 298 20.91 -18.21 -7.43
C LYS A 298 20.36 -19.42 -6.68
N PHE A 299 19.65 -19.19 -5.58
CA PHE A 299 19.01 -20.25 -4.80
C PHE A 299 17.96 -21.02 -5.61
N PHE A 300 17.06 -20.32 -6.30
CA PHE A 300 16.05 -20.94 -7.15
C PHE A 300 16.69 -21.71 -8.31
N LEU A 301 17.74 -21.18 -8.93
CA LEU A 301 18.47 -21.89 -9.98
C LEU A 301 19.16 -23.14 -9.45
N GLU A 302 19.76 -23.10 -8.27
CA GLU A 302 20.36 -24.27 -7.62
C GLU A 302 19.30 -25.34 -7.28
N VAL A 303 18.13 -24.93 -6.80
CA VAL A 303 17.02 -25.85 -6.46
C VAL A 303 16.36 -26.42 -7.72
N LEU A 304 16.10 -25.59 -8.74
CA LEU A 304 15.38 -25.98 -9.96
C LEU A 304 16.25 -26.76 -10.95
N ASN A 305 17.52 -26.37 -11.14
CA ASN A 305 18.39 -26.97 -12.16
C ASN A 305 18.96 -28.34 -11.76
N GLY A 306 18.91 -28.72 -10.48
CA GLY A 306 19.31 -30.05 -10.01
C GLY A 306 20.75 -30.44 -10.34
N ASN A 307 21.07 -31.72 -10.20
CA ASN A 307 22.36 -32.25 -10.64
C ASN A 307 22.45 -32.16 -12.16
N SER A 308 23.57 -31.62 -12.66
CA SER A 308 23.83 -31.33 -14.08
C SER A 308 23.68 -32.52 -15.05
N TRP A 309 23.59 -33.74 -14.52
CA TRP A 309 23.55 -34.99 -15.28
C TRP A 309 22.15 -35.45 -15.74
N GLN A 310 21.05 -34.91 -15.18
CA GLN A 310 19.69 -35.42 -15.49
C GLN A 310 18.81 -34.47 -16.30
N THR A 311 19.13 -33.18 -16.37
CA THR A 311 18.27 -32.17 -17.00
C THR A 311 18.80 -31.77 -18.37
N GLY A 312 18.09 -32.18 -19.43
CA GLY A 312 18.44 -31.83 -20.81
C GLY A 312 18.54 -30.31 -21.03
N TYR A 313 19.53 -29.90 -21.84
CA TYR A 313 19.93 -28.50 -22.06
C TYR A 313 18.77 -27.56 -22.44
N LYS A 314 17.74 -28.06 -23.15
CA LYS A 314 16.59 -27.26 -23.61
C LYS A 314 15.67 -26.77 -22.49
N PHE A 315 15.48 -27.54 -21.41
CA PHE A 315 14.58 -27.12 -20.31
C PHE A 315 15.23 -26.18 -19.30
N LYS A 316 16.57 -26.12 -19.25
CA LYS A 316 17.34 -25.27 -18.34
C LYS A 316 17.17 -23.79 -18.67
N PHE A 317 17.19 -23.45 -19.96
CA PHE A 317 17.02 -22.07 -20.43
C PHE A 317 15.63 -21.53 -20.06
N PHE A 318 14.57 -22.30 -20.36
CA PHE A 318 13.19 -21.89 -20.09
C PHE A 318 12.90 -21.68 -18.61
N ARG A 319 13.35 -22.59 -17.72
CA ARG A 319 13.13 -22.46 -16.27
C ARG A 319 13.92 -21.30 -15.65
N THR A 320 15.13 -21.04 -16.15
CA THR A 320 15.97 -19.92 -15.71
C THR A 320 15.35 -18.59 -16.09
N PHE A 321 14.87 -18.47 -17.34
CA PHE A 321 14.27 -17.25 -17.85
C PHE A 321 12.89 -16.98 -17.23
N LEU A 322 12.01 -17.99 -17.18
CA LEU A 322 10.65 -17.82 -16.65
C LEU A 322 10.67 -17.60 -15.13
N GLY A 323 11.40 -18.42 -14.39
CA GLY A 323 11.46 -18.31 -12.92
C GLY A 323 12.22 -17.06 -12.45
N GLY A 324 13.37 -16.77 -13.06
CA GLY A 324 14.14 -15.56 -12.75
C GLY A 324 13.44 -14.28 -13.19
N GLY A 325 12.84 -14.29 -14.38
CA GLY A 325 12.08 -13.17 -14.93
C GLY A 325 10.86 -12.83 -14.08
N LEU A 326 10.01 -13.82 -13.77
CA LEU A 326 8.82 -13.59 -12.94
C LEU A 326 9.18 -13.09 -11.53
N LEU A 327 10.20 -13.66 -10.88
CA LEU A 327 10.66 -13.21 -9.57
C LEU A 327 11.20 -11.76 -9.63
N THR A 328 11.92 -11.43 -10.71
CA THR A 328 12.43 -10.07 -10.93
C THR A 328 11.28 -9.08 -11.12
N CYS A 329 10.28 -9.41 -11.96
CA CYS A 329 9.10 -8.58 -12.16
C CYS A 329 8.30 -8.39 -10.87
N PHE A 330 8.15 -9.44 -10.06
CA PHE A 330 7.44 -9.35 -8.78
C PHE A 330 8.17 -8.44 -7.78
N ILE A 331 9.49 -8.61 -7.61
CA ILE A 331 10.28 -7.75 -6.72
C ILE A 331 10.31 -6.31 -7.23
N LEU A 332 10.46 -6.11 -8.54
CA LEU A 332 10.41 -4.79 -9.15
C LEU A 332 9.04 -4.13 -8.96
N GLY A 333 7.95 -4.87 -9.12
CA GLY A 333 6.60 -4.40 -8.87
C GLY A 333 6.41 -3.95 -7.42
N LEU A 334 6.80 -4.79 -6.45
CA LEU A 334 6.77 -4.43 -5.03
C LEU A 334 7.64 -3.21 -4.71
N TYR A 335 8.76 -3.04 -5.41
CA TYR A 335 9.66 -1.91 -5.22
C TYR A 335 9.13 -0.60 -5.84
N ILE A 336 8.47 -0.68 -6.99
CA ILE A 336 7.92 0.49 -7.69
C ILE A 336 6.59 0.96 -7.07
N MET A 337 5.81 0.06 -6.46
CA MET A 337 4.50 0.38 -5.89
C MET A 337 4.52 1.57 -4.91
N PRO A 338 5.44 1.65 -3.93
CA PRO A 338 5.55 2.83 -3.06
C PRO A 338 5.82 4.13 -3.82
N VAL A 339 6.64 4.09 -4.87
CA VAL A 339 6.96 5.27 -5.69
C VAL A 339 5.71 5.75 -6.42
N ILE A 340 4.93 4.84 -7.00
CA ILE A 340 3.64 5.17 -7.63
C ILE A 340 2.67 5.73 -6.59
N GLY A 341 2.59 5.11 -5.40
CA GLY A 341 1.70 5.56 -4.32
C GLY A 341 2.01 6.97 -3.82
N ILE A 342 3.29 7.36 -3.77
CA ILE A 342 3.71 8.71 -3.41
C ILE A 342 3.44 9.69 -4.55
N LEU A 343 3.89 9.39 -5.78
CA LEU A 343 3.87 10.38 -6.87
C LEU A 343 2.50 10.52 -7.53
N ALA A 344 1.79 9.40 -7.73
CA ALA A 344 0.53 9.35 -8.47
C ALA A 344 -0.67 8.99 -7.59
N GLY A 345 -0.44 8.47 -6.38
CA GLY A 345 -1.50 8.05 -5.46
C GLY A 345 -2.53 9.13 -5.17
N PRO A 346 -2.12 10.35 -4.75
CA PRO A 346 -3.06 11.45 -4.50
C PRO A 346 -3.92 11.78 -5.72
N ASP A 347 -3.31 11.88 -6.90
CA ASP A 347 -4.01 12.24 -8.15
C ASP A 347 -4.98 11.17 -8.62
N ILE A 348 -4.59 9.89 -8.53
CA ILE A 348 -5.45 8.75 -8.88
C ILE A 348 -6.63 8.68 -7.92
N GLN A 349 -6.37 8.82 -6.62
CA GLN A 349 -7.42 8.75 -5.61
C GLN A 349 -8.37 9.96 -5.69
N TRP A 350 -7.85 11.16 -5.96
CA TRP A 350 -8.66 12.35 -6.24
C TRP A 350 -9.62 12.13 -7.41
N TYR A 351 -9.09 11.63 -8.53
CA TYR A 351 -9.90 11.32 -9.70
C TYR A 351 -11.01 10.31 -9.37
N ASN A 352 -10.67 9.23 -8.68
CA ASN A 352 -11.66 8.21 -8.29
C ASN A 352 -12.72 8.75 -7.33
N GLN A 353 -12.35 9.67 -6.44
CA GLN A 353 -13.26 10.32 -5.52
C GLN A 353 -14.22 11.27 -6.22
N MET A 354 -13.72 12.05 -7.20
CA MET A 354 -14.44 13.17 -7.82
C MET A 354 -15.16 12.84 -9.14
N LYS A 355 -14.77 11.80 -9.88
CA LYS A 355 -15.32 11.50 -11.22
C LYS A 355 -16.85 11.38 -11.25
N ASP A 356 -17.44 10.86 -10.18
CA ASP A 356 -18.89 10.64 -10.06
C ASP A 356 -19.60 11.74 -9.25
N SER A 357 -18.86 12.78 -8.84
CA SER A 357 -19.37 13.90 -8.04
C SER A 357 -20.37 14.79 -8.79
N CYS A 358 -20.81 14.45 -10.00
CA CYS A 358 -21.95 15.15 -10.61
C CYS A 358 -22.98 14.21 -11.23
N LYS A 359 -22.96 12.94 -10.83
CA LYS A 359 -24.04 12.01 -11.14
C LYS A 359 -25.36 12.50 -10.52
N GLY A 360 -26.40 12.60 -11.35
CA GLY A 360 -27.74 13.06 -10.93
C GLY A 360 -27.95 14.59 -10.92
N PHE A 361 -27.13 15.34 -11.66
CA PHE A 361 -27.28 16.79 -11.86
C PHE A 361 -27.29 17.09 -13.36
N GLU A 362 -28.24 17.91 -13.80
CA GLU A 362 -28.55 18.16 -15.21
C GLU A 362 -27.75 19.33 -15.79
N THR A 363 -27.25 20.25 -14.97
CA THR A 363 -26.44 21.38 -15.44
C THR A 363 -25.00 21.34 -14.89
N ARG A 364 -24.05 21.85 -15.69
CA ARG A 364 -22.67 22.13 -15.31
C ARG A 364 -22.37 23.62 -15.43
N VAL A 365 -21.69 24.17 -14.43
CA VAL A 365 -21.20 25.54 -14.44
C VAL A 365 -19.72 25.53 -14.13
N GLU A 366 -18.89 25.99 -15.04
CA GLU A 366 -17.47 26.19 -14.74
C GLU A 366 -17.33 27.43 -13.86
N ILE A 367 -16.69 27.27 -12.69
CA ILE A 367 -16.60 28.35 -11.70
C ILE A 367 -15.18 28.92 -11.56
N GLY A 368 -14.20 28.39 -12.31
CA GLY A 368 -12.80 28.80 -12.23
C GLY A 368 -12.03 28.08 -11.11
N THR A 369 -10.75 27.77 -11.36
CA THR A 369 -9.95 26.83 -10.54
C THR A 369 -8.99 27.48 -9.55
N ARG A 370 -8.47 28.67 -9.88
CA ARG A 370 -7.49 29.40 -9.06
C ARG A 370 -7.97 30.79 -8.63
N PHE A 371 -8.93 31.33 -9.36
CA PHE A 371 -9.52 32.64 -9.15
C PHE A 371 -11.01 32.52 -9.41
N ALA A 372 -11.80 33.31 -8.70
CA ALA A 372 -13.21 33.49 -8.94
C ALA A 372 -13.44 33.91 -10.39
N ALA A 373 -14.27 33.14 -11.09
CA ALA A 373 -14.74 33.54 -12.40
C ALA A 373 -15.55 34.83 -12.30
N SER A 374 -15.45 35.69 -13.30
CA SER A 374 -16.38 36.82 -13.49
C SER A 374 -17.50 36.46 -14.47
N THR A 375 -17.38 35.34 -15.18
CA THR A 375 -18.36 34.87 -16.16
C THR A 375 -18.66 33.40 -15.89
N TYR A 376 -19.94 33.07 -15.80
CA TYR A 376 -20.45 31.76 -15.44
C TYR A 376 -21.36 31.28 -16.55
N THR A 377 -20.95 30.22 -17.25
CA THR A 377 -21.77 29.60 -18.29
C THR A 377 -22.44 28.35 -17.75
N LEU A 378 -23.76 28.39 -17.64
CA LEU A 378 -24.60 27.26 -17.28
C LEU A 378 -24.85 26.44 -18.55
N ARG A 379 -24.33 25.22 -18.57
CA ARG A 379 -24.50 24.26 -19.66
C ARG A 379 -25.38 23.11 -19.20
N SER A 380 -26.60 23.04 -19.75
CA SER A 380 -27.48 21.89 -19.54
C SER A 380 -26.92 20.67 -20.28
N LEU A 381 -27.12 19.48 -19.71
CA LEU A 381 -26.89 18.20 -20.39
C LEU A 381 -27.98 17.91 -21.43
N ASN A 382 -29.12 18.59 -21.36
CA ASN A 382 -30.13 18.56 -22.40
C ASN A 382 -29.75 19.55 -23.51
N ALA A 383 -29.43 19.02 -24.69
CA ALA A 383 -28.98 19.78 -25.83
C ALA A 383 -30.03 20.75 -26.41
N SER A 384 -31.30 20.64 -26.01
CA SER A 384 -32.35 21.58 -26.43
C SER A 384 -32.33 22.90 -25.64
N ILE A 385 -31.57 22.99 -24.55
CA ILE A 385 -31.48 24.19 -23.72
C ILE A 385 -30.19 24.92 -24.06
N ASP A 386 -30.33 26.15 -24.54
CA ASP A 386 -29.18 26.99 -24.86
C ASP A 386 -28.35 27.33 -23.62
N ASN A 387 -27.05 27.53 -23.84
CA ASN A 387 -26.14 27.93 -22.77
C ASN A 387 -26.55 29.30 -22.21
N GLN A 388 -26.76 29.36 -20.90
CA GLN A 388 -27.07 30.59 -20.19
C GLN A 388 -25.79 31.18 -19.61
N THR A 389 -25.61 32.50 -19.71
CA THR A 389 -24.40 33.17 -19.21
C THR A 389 -24.76 34.21 -18.18
N PHE A 390 -24.07 34.14 -17.05
CA PHE A 390 -24.16 35.10 -15.95
C PHE A 390 -22.81 35.79 -15.75
N TYR A 391 -22.88 37.02 -15.28
CA TYR A 391 -21.76 37.92 -15.07
C TYR A 391 -21.75 38.35 -13.61
N LEU A 392 -20.58 38.27 -12.99
CA LEU A 392 -20.36 38.66 -11.59
C LEU A 392 -19.46 39.89 -11.55
N ALA A 393 -19.90 40.94 -10.87
CA ALA A 393 -19.09 42.13 -10.60
C ALA A 393 -19.33 42.67 -9.18
N PRO A 394 -18.29 43.21 -8.51
CA PRO A 394 -18.46 43.98 -7.28
C PRO A 394 -19.05 45.35 -7.60
N VAL A 395 -19.86 45.90 -6.68
CA VAL A 395 -20.58 47.17 -6.81
C VAL A 395 -20.35 48.00 -5.55
N LEU A 396 -19.90 49.25 -5.71
CA LEU A 396 -19.91 50.26 -4.65
C LEU A 396 -21.05 51.26 -4.86
N ALA A 397 -21.92 51.39 -3.86
CA ALA A 397 -23.02 52.35 -3.81
C ALA A 397 -23.06 53.07 -2.45
N PRO A 398 -22.01 53.85 -2.12
CA PRO A 398 -21.86 54.44 -0.80
C PRO A 398 -22.96 55.48 -0.50
N GLN A 399 -23.50 55.44 0.71
CA GLN A 399 -24.41 56.47 1.22
C GLN A 399 -23.74 57.13 2.43
N PHE A 400 -23.35 58.40 2.29
CA PHE A 400 -22.63 59.13 3.34
C PHE A 400 -23.42 59.14 4.67
N GLY A 401 -22.76 58.76 5.76
CA GLY A 401 -23.33 58.75 7.11
C GLY A 401 -24.33 57.63 7.39
N ASN A 402 -24.55 56.71 6.45
CA ASN A 402 -25.46 55.58 6.60
C ASN A 402 -24.67 54.27 6.75
N LYS A 403 -25.16 53.33 7.58
CA LYS A 403 -24.67 51.94 7.66
C LYS A 403 -25.64 50.94 7.02
N ALA A 404 -26.50 51.42 6.13
CA ALA A 404 -27.46 50.60 5.42
C ALA A 404 -26.77 49.49 4.61
N PRO A 405 -27.44 48.34 4.42
CA PRO A 405 -26.96 47.28 3.54
C PRO A 405 -26.85 47.77 2.09
N TYR A 406 -26.12 47.00 1.27
CA TYR A 406 -25.85 47.26 -0.15
C TYR A 406 -25.02 48.51 -0.43
N GLN A 407 -24.17 48.94 0.51
CA GLN A 407 -23.12 49.92 0.21
C GLN A 407 -21.96 49.32 -0.57
N TYR A 408 -21.67 48.05 -0.30
CA TYR A 408 -20.77 47.21 -1.07
C TYR A 408 -21.41 45.84 -1.24
N PHE A 409 -21.57 45.37 -2.48
CA PHE A 409 -22.18 44.08 -2.76
C PHE A 409 -21.67 43.52 -4.08
N HIS A 410 -21.95 42.25 -4.32
CA HIS A 410 -21.64 41.59 -5.59
C HIS A 410 -22.92 41.38 -6.37
N ARG A 411 -22.95 41.82 -7.63
CA ARG A 411 -24.07 41.61 -8.53
C ARG A 411 -23.78 40.45 -9.47
N PHE A 412 -24.66 39.46 -9.45
CA PHE A 412 -24.68 38.32 -10.36
C PHE A 412 -25.83 38.45 -11.34
N SER A 413 -25.57 38.89 -12.57
CA SER A 413 -26.60 39.24 -13.56
C SER A 413 -26.55 38.36 -14.81
N GLY A 414 -27.70 38.00 -15.37
CA GLY A 414 -27.79 37.22 -16.60
C GLY A 414 -29.23 36.97 -17.02
N SER A 415 -29.45 35.91 -17.78
CA SER A 415 -30.79 35.42 -18.14
C SER A 415 -30.83 33.92 -17.94
N THR A 416 -31.89 33.43 -17.30
CA THR A 416 -32.22 32.00 -17.33
C THR A 416 -32.97 31.69 -18.62
N ALA A 417 -33.24 30.41 -18.89
CA ALA A 417 -34.08 30.02 -20.02
C ALA A 417 -35.55 30.50 -19.86
N ASN A 418 -35.98 30.76 -18.62
CA ASN A 418 -37.37 31.12 -18.31
C ASN A 418 -37.52 32.61 -17.98
N THR A 419 -36.47 33.27 -17.50
CA THR A 419 -36.51 34.63 -16.98
C THR A 419 -35.37 35.46 -17.58
N PRO A 420 -35.68 36.43 -18.48
CA PRO A 420 -34.69 37.32 -19.04
C PRO A 420 -34.30 38.42 -18.04
N ASN A 421 -33.06 38.92 -18.15
CA ASN A 421 -32.59 40.14 -17.48
C ASN A 421 -32.74 40.10 -15.95
N TYR A 422 -32.29 38.99 -15.38
CA TYR A 422 -32.35 38.67 -13.97
C TYR A 422 -31.02 39.03 -13.29
N ALA A 423 -31.07 39.52 -12.05
CA ALA A 423 -29.87 39.69 -11.25
C ALA A 423 -30.08 39.41 -9.77
N ILE A 424 -28.98 39.07 -9.10
CA ILE A 424 -28.92 38.89 -7.66
C ILE A 424 -27.83 39.79 -7.11
N ASP A 425 -28.18 40.60 -6.12
CA ASP A 425 -27.22 41.34 -5.32
C ASP A 425 -26.96 40.58 -4.02
N VAL A 426 -25.69 40.32 -3.72
CA VAL A 426 -25.24 39.65 -2.49
C VAL A 426 -24.33 40.59 -1.70
N ASP A 427 -24.81 41.02 -0.53
CA ASP A 427 -24.02 41.75 0.46
C ASP A 427 -23.57 40.77 1.54
N ILE A 428 -22.33 40.33 1.42
CA ILE A 428 -21.71 39.32 2.30
C ILE A 428 -21.52 39.87 3.71
N ASP A 429 -21.10 41.14 3.81
CA ASP A 429 -20.72 41.75 5.08
C ASP A 429 -21.95 42.02 5.97
N ASN A 430 -23.10 42.30 5.35
CA ASN A 430 -24.38 42.45 6.06
C ASN A 430 -25.23 41.17 6.09
N GLY A 431 -24.84 40.10 5.40
CA GLY A 431 -25.57 38.83 5.40
C GLY A 431 -26.92 38.89 4.67
N VAL A 432 -27.04 39.72 3.63
CA VAL A 432 -28.31 39.97 2.93
C VAL A 432 -28.17 39.79 1.43
N TRP A 433 -29.29 39.44 0.78
CA TRP A 433 -29.36 39.28 -0.67
C TRP A 433 -30.71 39.79 -1.20
N ARG A 434 -30.73 40.17 -2.47
CA ARG A 434 -31.98 40.55 -3.17
C ARG A 434 -31.96 40.11 -4.61
N GLU A 435 -33.14 39.72 -5.09
CA GLU A 435 -33.43 39.38 -6.48
C GLU A 435 -34.02 40.58 -7.21
N LEU A 436 -33.45 40.88 -8.38
CA LEU A 436 -33.79 42.01 -9.23
C LEU A 436 -34.21 41.53 -10.61
N HIS A 437 -35.29 42.11 -11.14
CA HIS A 437 -35.77 41.88 -12.51
C HIS A 437 -35.70 43.19 -13.29
N PHE A 438 -34.92 43.20 -14.36
CA PHE A 438 -34.70 44.38 -15.17
C PHE A 438 -35.49 44.32 -16.48
N ASN A 439 -35.90 45.48 -16.98
CA ASN A 439 -36.55 45.59 -18.29
C ASN A 439 -35.58 45.38 -19.46
N ARG A 440 -34.27 45.45 -19.20
CA ARG A 440 -33.19 45.34 -20.21
C ARG A 440 -32.00 44.60 -19.60
N THR A 441 -31.15 44.07 -20.47
CA THR A 441 -29.90 43.41 -20.08
C THR A 441 -29.03 44.34 -19.22
N ASP A 442 -28.45 43.80 -18.16
CA ASP A 442 -27.44 44.51 -17.35
C ASP A 442 -26.09 44.55 -18.09
N GLU A 443 -26.02 45.39 -19.13
CA GLU A 443 -24.80 45.58 -19.91
C GLU A 443 -23.63 46.10 -19.07
N LEU A 444 -23.93 46.74 -17.94
CA LEU A 444 -22.94 47.31 -17.05
C LEU A 444 -22.18 46.24 -16.29
N THR A 445 -22.89 45.34 -15.61
CA THR A 445 -22.28 44.19 -14.93
C THR A 445 -21.54 43.29 -15.93
N LYS A 446 -22.12 43.08 -17.12
CA LYS A 446 -21.48 42.33 -18.21
C LYS A 446 -20.19 42.96 -18.70
N TRP A 447 -20.15 44.28 -18.91
CA TRP A 447 -18.94 44.99 -19.32
C TRP A 447 -17.85 44.88 -18.27
N TRP A 448 -18.18 45.07 -16.99
CA TRP A 448 -17.23 44.95 -15.89
C TRP A 448 -16.69 43.53 -15.70
N ALA A 449 -17.56 42.53 -15.75
CA ALA A 449 -17.14 41.14 -15.69
C ALA A 449 -16.14 40.79 -16.80
N SER A 450 -16.32 41.37 -17.98
CA SER A 450 -15.41 41.21 -19.12
C SER A 450 -14.07 41.92 -18.91
N GLY A 451 -14.08 43.15 -18.37
CA GLY A 451 -12.88 43.97 -18.15
C GLY A 451 -12.05 43.61 -16.90
N ARG A 452 -12.58 42.83 -15.95
CA ARG A 452 -11.90 42.51 -14.68
C ARG A 452 -10.55 41.82 -14.87
N LYS A 453 -10.37 41.01 -15.93
CA LYS A 453 -9.09 40.36 -16.22
C LYS A 453 -7.96 41.35 -16.49
N GLU A 454 -8.29 42.55 -16.97
CA GLU A 454 -7.32 43.59 -17.30
C GLU A 454 -7.07 44.55 -16.13
N TYR A 455 -8.06 44.74 -15.25
CA TYR A 455 -8.00 45.72 -14.15
C TYR A 455 -8.56 45.16 -12.83
N PRO A 456 -7.84 44.24 -12.15
CA PRO A 456 -8.34 43.54 -10.96
C PRO A 456 -8.49 44.43 -9.71
N SER A 457 -7.86 45.60 -9.67
CA SER A 457 -7.84 46.51 -8.50
C SER A 457 -8.84 47.67 -8.58
N VAL A 458 -9.64 47.77 -9.64
CA VAL A 458 -10.57 48.87 -9.84
C VAL A 458 -11.96 48.44 -9.42
N HIS A 459 -12.48 49.02 -8.33
CA HIS A 459 -13.86 48.84 -7.93
C HIS A 459 -14.74 49.89 -8.62
N PRO A 460 -15.80 49.49 -9.34
CA PRO A 460 -16.72 50.45 -9.91
C PRO A 460 -17.55 51.14 -8.81
N ILE A 461 -17.56 52.47 -8.86
CA ILE A 461 -18.61 53.27 -8.24
C ILE A 461 -19.75 53.29 -9.26
N PHE A 462 -20.85 52.66 -8.93
CA PHE A 462 -22.04 52.74 -9.76
C PHE A 462 -22.91 53.85 -9.20
N ASP A 463 -23.30 54.79 -10.08
CA ASP A 463 -24.41 55.68 -9.76
C ASP A 463 -25.57 54.79 -9.36
N ASN A 464 -26.15 55.11 -8.20
CA ASN A 464 -27.24 54.39 -7.55
C ASN A 464 -28.27 54.08 -8.64
N ILE A 465 -28.19 52.87 -9.23
CA ILE A 465 -29.15 52.44 -10.24
C ILE A 465 -30.44 52.59 -9.45
N ASN A 466 -31.31 53.52 -9.89
CA ASN A 466 -32.65 53.65 -9.37
C ASN A 466 -33.31 52.30 -9.62
N THR A 467 -33.03 51.36 -8.73
CA THR A 467 -33.74 50.14 -8.48
C THR A 467 -35.00 50.71 -7.88
N THR A 468 -35.89 51.19 -8.77
CA THR A 468 -37.25 51.51 -8.39
C THR A 468 -37.72 50.31 -7.59
N GLU A 469 -38.40 50.51 -6.46
CA GLU A 469 -38.85 49.41 -5.60
C GLU A 469 -39.57 48.31 -6.40
N SER A 470 -40.13 48.66 -7.57
CA SER A 470 -40.70 47.76 -8.58
C SER A 470 -39.76 46.71 -9.20
N ALA A 471 -38.44 46.86 -9.10
CA ALA A 471 -37.45 45.93 -9.66
C ALA A 471 -37.05 44.82 -8.68
N THR A 472 -37.23 45.05 -7.37
CA THR A 472 -36.92 44.05 -6.34
C THR A 472 -38.09 43.09 -6.20
N LYS A 473 -37.87 41.82 -6.56
CA LYS A 473 -38.92 40.80 -6.53
C LYS A 473 -38.92 40.02 -5.22
N LEU A 474 -37.73 39.72 -4.71
CA LEU A 474 -37.52 38.96 -3.47
C LEU A 474 -36.28 39.50 -2.75
N ASN A 475 -36.26 39.40 -1.43
CA ASN A 475 -35.10 39.67 -0.60
C ASN A 475 -35.05 38.67 0.55
N GLY A 476 -33.88 38.55 1.18
CA GLY A 476 -33.73 37.67 2.32
C GLY A 476 -32.37 37.81 2.98
N THR A 477 -32.16 36.92 3.95
CA THR A 477 -30.96 36.91 4.78
C THR A 477 -30.25 35.57 4.70
N PHE A 478 -28.96 35.56 5.03
CA PHE A 478 -28.23 34.34 5.32
C PHE A 478 -27.37 34.53 6.55
N VAL A 479 -27.18 33.44 7.28
CA VAL A 479 -26.44 33.45 8.54
C VAL A 479 -25.36 32.40 8.50
N MET A 480 -24.16 32.78 8.96
CA MET A 480 -23.05 31.85 9.12
C MET A 480 -23.18 31.10 10.44
N ARG A 481 -23.07 29.77 10.39
CA ARG A 481 -23.07 28.90 11.57
C ARG A 481 -22.06 27.78 11.37
N ASN A 482 -21.08 27.68 12.28
CA ASN A 482 -20.13 26.57 12.34
C ASN A 482 -19.43 26.23 11.00
N GLY A 483 -19.00 27.22 10.23
CA GLY A 483 -18.35 26.99 8.93
C GLY A 483 -19.32 26.74 7.76
N HIS A 484 -20.62 26.88 7.99
CA HIS A 484 -21.68 26.68 6.99
C HIS A 484 -22.55 27.93 6.85
N LEU A 485 -23.22 28.06 5.72
CA LEU A 485 -24.20 29.11 5.46
C LEU A 485 -25.60 28.55 5.57
N TRP A 486 -26.49 29.24 6.28
CA TRP A 486 -27.89 28.90 6.39
C TRP A 486 -28.76 30.02 5.82
N LEU A 487 -29.66 29.68 4.91
CA LEU A 487 -30.64 30.59 4.32
C LEU A 487 -32.02 30.19 4.84
N PRO A 488 -32.50 30.82 5.92
CA PRO A 488 -33.77 30.44 6.55
C PRO A 488 -34.96 30.64 5.60
N ASP A 489 -34.93 31.67 4.76
CA ASP A 489 -36.05 32.07 3.89
C ASP A 489 -36.32 31.05 2.76
N PHE A 490 -35.36 30.17 2.47
CA PHE A 490 -35.45 29.16 1.41
C PHE A 490 -35.27 27.72 1.92
N ASP A 491 -35.18 27.53 3.23
CA ASP A 491 -34.84 26.22 3.81
C ASP A 491 -33.55 25.63 3.20
N LEU A 492 -32.52 26.46 2.93
CA LEU A 492 -31.26 26.00 2.32
C LEU A 492 -30.09 26.01 3.30
N ILE A 493 -29.21 25.01 3.17
CA ILE A 493 -27.91 24.98 3.83
C ILE A 493 -26.80 24.84 2.79
N ILE A 494 -25.81 25.73 2.83
CA ILE A 494 -24.57 25.62 2.05
C ILE A 494 -23.44 25.16 2.99
N GLN A 495 -23.05 23.90 2.88
CA GLN A 495 -21.96 23.32 3.67
C GLN A 495 -20.59 23.68 3.08
N GLY A 496 -19.64 23.96 3.98
CA GLY A 496 -18.21 24.15 3.66
C GLY A 496 -17.85 25.49 3.01
N LEU A 497 -18.81 26.38 2.77
CA LEU A 497 -18.54 27.67 2.11
C LEU A 497 -17.65 28.58 2.96
N GLU A 498 -17.94 28.74 4.25
CA GLU A 498 -17.09 29.56 5.12
C GLU A 498 -15.77 28.86 5.46
N ASP A 499 -15.76 27.54 5.61
CA ASP A 499 -14.51 26.81 5.78
C ASP A 499 -13.58 27.01 4.57
N SER A 500 -14.15 27.06 3.35
CA SER A 500 -13.40 27.32 2.12
C SER A 500 -12.76 28.70 2.07
N ARG A 501 -13.26 29.65 2.86
CA ARG A 501 -12.67 30.98 3.03
C ARG A 501 -11.28 30.96 3.62
N ASN A 502 -11.07 30.07 4.58
CA ASN A 502 -9.77 29.90 5.22
C ASN A 502 -8.93 28.83 4.53
N HIS A 503 -9.57 27.96 3.73
CA HIS A 503 -8.99 26.74 3.17
C HIS A 503 -9.53 26.48 1.76
N ALA A 504 -8.92 27.10 0.74
CA ALA A 504 -9.37 27.00 -0.66
C ALA A 504 -9.42 25.55 -1.18
N GLU A 505 -8.64 24.64 -0.59
CA GLU A 505 -8.67 23.20 -0.86
C GLU A 505 -10.01 22.52 -0.54
N ILE A 506 -10.90 23.18 0.22
CA ILE A 506 -12.26 22.72 0.53
C ILE A 506 -13.27 23.07 -0.57
N GLU A 507 -12.98 24.05 -1.45
CA GLU A 507 -13.89 24.46 -2.53
C GLU A 507 -14.48 23.31 -3.35
N PRO A 508 -13.76 22.21 -3.66
CA PRO A 508 -14.32 21.06 -4.38
C PRO A 508 -15.41 20.27 -3.64
N PHE A 509 -15.68 20.58 -2.37
CA PHE A 509 -16.52 19.78 -1.48
C PHE A 509 -17.79 20.52 -1.00
N ILE A 510 -18.01 21.75 -1.45
CA ILE A 510 -19.19 22.56 -1.13
C ILE A 510 -20.45 21.86 -1.63
N ARG A 511 -21.50 21.86 -0.80
CA ARG A 511 -22.80 21.25 -1.09
C ARG A 511 -23.93 22.16 -0.65
N VAL A 512 -24.94 22.29 -1.48
CA VAL A 512 -26.18 23.02 -1.19
C VAL A 512 -27.28 21.98 -0.97
N PHE A 513 -27.86 21.99 0.22
CA PHE A 513 -28.95 21.11 0.63
C PHE A 513 -30.26 21.88 0.68
N ASP A 514 -31.29 21.27 0.11
CA ASP A 514 -32.67 21.53 0.45
C ASP A 514 -33.01 20.88 1.77
N THR A 515 -33.48 21.67 2.72
CA THR A 515 -33.91 21.20 4.04
C THR A 515 -35.41 21.18 4.20
N GLN A 516 -36.16 21.57 3.17
CA GLN A 516 -37.61 21.53 3.19
C GLN A 516 -38.09 20.09 3.43
N GLY A 517 -38.86 19.91 4.51
CA GLY A 517 -39.38 18.59 4.91
C GLY A 517 -38.34 17.61 5.46
N LEU A 518 -37.08 18.02 5.68
CA LEU A 518 -36.11 17.20 6.39
C LEU A 518 -36.39 17.17 7.90
N PRO A 519 -36.18 16.03 8.59
CA PRO A 519 -36.25 15.97 10.05
C PRO A 519 -35.25 16.94 10.69
N HIS A 520 -35.66 17.57 11.80
CA HIS A 520 -34.82 18.53 12.52
C HIS A 520 -33.43 17.99 12.87
N SER A 521 -33.35 16.72 13.31
CA SER A 521 -32.08 16.06 13.62
C SER A 521 -31.13 15.95 12.43
N ARG A 522 -31.66 15.83 11.20
CA ARG A 522 -30.85 15.83 9.98
C ARG A 522 -30.34 17.23 9.66
N THR A 523 -31.18 18.24 9.80
CA THR A 523 -30.80 19.65 9.59
C THR A 523 -29.72 20.07 10.59
N GLU A 524 -29.84 19.70 11.87
CA GLU A 524 -28.80 19.92 12.88
C GLU A 524 -27.48 19.23 12.53
N LYS A 525 -27.54 17.99 12.05
CA LYS A 525 -26.34 17.26 11.57
C LYS A 525 -25.70 17.95 10.37
N LEU A 526 -26.49 18.54 9.47
CA LEU A 526 -25.97 19.33 8.34
C LEU A 526 -25.34 20.66 8.79
N LEU A 527 -25.76 21.23 9.91
CA LEU A 527 -25.15 22.44 10.51
C LEU A 527 -24.01 22.14 11.48
N SER A 528 -23.66 20.86 11.67
CA SER A 528 -22.60 20.48 12.59
C SER A 528 -21.21 20.82 12.04
N PRO A 529 -20.27 21.31 12.88
CA PRO A 529 -18.92 21.68 12.41
C PRO A 529 -18.14 20.48 11.85
N LYS A 530 -18.48 19.26 12.29
CA LYS A 530 -17.90 18.02 11.78
C LYS A 530 -18.80 17.46 10.70
N TRP A 531 -18.60 17.92 9.47
CA TRP A 531 -19.35 17.42 8.33
C TRP A 531 -18.62 16.26 7.65
N ASN A 532 -19.41 15.27 7.20
CA ASN A 532 -18.90 14.12 6.47
C ASN A 532 -19.25 14.26 4.99
N TRP A 533 -18.25 14.54 4.17
CA TRP A 533 -18.43 14.56 2.72
C TRP A 533 -18.44 13.14 2.17
N ASN A 534 -19.29 12.91 1.18
CA ASN A 534 -19.21 11.72 0.34
C ASN A 534 -19.74 12.05 -1.06
N ASN A 535 -19.34 11.23 -2.04
CA ASN A 535 -19.76 11.39 -3.43
C ASN A 535 -21.10 10.71 -3.75
N ARG A 536 -21.74 10.05 -2.78
CA ARG A 536 -23.01 9.35 -3.01
C ARG A 536 -24.10 10.34 -3.40
N TRP A 537 -25.04 9.83 -4.20
CA TRP A 537 -26.21 10.61 -4.59
C TRP A 537 -27.12 10.81 -3.38
N ASP A 538 -27.56 12.05 -3.18
CA ASP A 538 -28.54 12.43 -2.15
C ASP A 538 -29.59 13.34 -2.82
N PRO A 539 -30.89 12.98 -2.77
CA PRO A 539 -31.94 13.76 -3.41
C PRO A 539 -32.06 15.17 -2.82
N SER A 540 -31.67 15.39 -1.58
CA SER A 540 -31.69 16.71 -0.94
C SER A 540 -30.58 17.64 -1.42
N ILE A 541 -29.53 17.13 -2.09
CA ILE A 541 -28.46 17.99 -2.62
C ILE A 541 -28.94 18.62 -3.94
N LEU A 542 -28.93 19.94 -4.00
CA LEU A 542 -29.35 20.75 -5.14
C LEU A 542 -28.19 21.14 -6.02
N MET A 543 -27.09 21.43 -5.35
CA MET A 543 -25.85 21.83 -5.99
C MET A 543 -24.68 21.24 -5.24
N ARG A 544 -23.62 20.93 -5.97
CA ARG A 544 -22.34 20.66 -5.36
C ARG A 544 -21.21 21.04 -6.30
N THR A 545 -20.14 21.50 -5.71
CA THR A 545 -18.88 21.65 -6.41
C THR A 545 -18.24 20.28 -6.63
N ALA A 546 -17.46 20.16 -7.69
CA ALA A 546 -16.62 19.01 -7.94
C ALA A 546 -15.38 19.45 -8.71
N SER A 547 -14.22 18.92 -8.32
CA SER A 547 -13.00 19.15 -9.07
C SER A 547 -12.61 17.95 -9.93
N PHE A 548 -12.65 18.12 -11.24
CA PHE A 548 -12.40 17.07 -12.21
C PHE A 548 -10.95 17.03 -12.70
N GLY A 549 -10.55 15.86 -13.20
CA GLY A 549 -9.20 15.59 -13.72
C GLY A 549 -8.23 15.09 -12.66
N HIS A 550 -7.03 14.71 -13.11
CA HIS A 550 -5.92 14.35 -12.24
C HIS A 550 -5.26 15.64 -11.71
N GLY A 551 -5.15 15.80 -10.39
CA GLY A 551 -4.49 16.97 -9.80
C GLY A 551 -5.30 18.28 -9.82
N LYS A 552 -6.63 18.20 -9.55
CA LYS A 552 -7.50 19.39 -9.34
C LYS A 552 -7.57 20.36 -10.54
N GLN A 553 -7.64 19.84 -11.75
CA GLN A 553 -7.48 20.62 -12.99
C GLN A 553 -8.64 21.56 -13.31
N ARG A 554 -9.87 21.16 -12.99
CA ARG A 554 -11.09 21.93 -13.28
C ARG A 554 -11.99 21.95 -12.05
N LEU A 555 -12.67 23.06 -11.77
CA LEU A 555 -13.66 23.16 -10.71
C LEU A 555 -14.99 23.57 -11.34
N ASP A 556 -15.97 22.67 -11.19
CA ASP A 556 -17.32 22.87 -11.71
C ASP A 556 -18.31 22.88 -10.55
N MET A 557 -19.38 23.66 -10.70
CA MET A 557 -20.61 23.50 -9.93
C MET A 557 -21.58 22.63 -10.74
N CYS A 558 -22.17 21.65 -10.07
CA CYS A 558 -23.15 20.75 -10.64
C CYS A 558 -24.50 21.07 -10.02
N VAL A 559 -25.48 21.38 -10.87
CA VAL A 559 -26.73 22.02 -10.46
C VAL A 559 -27.92 21.21 -10.95
N LYS A 560 -28.92 21.04 -10.07
CA LYS A 560 -30.23 20.52 -10.45
C LYS A 560 -31.07 21.60 -11.11
N GLU A 561 -31.65 21.25 -12.25
CA GLU A 561 -32.45 22.20 -13.04
C GLU A 561 -33.80 22.49 -12.39
N ASN A 562 -34.50 21.45 -11.96
CA ASN A 562 -35.80 21.54 -11.31
C ASN A 562 -35.66 21.39 -9.79
N PHE A 563 -35.58 22.52 -9.09
CA PHE A 563 -35.45 22.54 -7.64
C PHE A 563 -36.76 22.93 -6.93
N TYR A 564 -37.58 23.79 -7.51
CA TYR A 564 -38.78 24.29 -6.82
C TYR A 564 -40.00 23.39 -7.03
N TYR A 565 -40.46 22.72 -5.97
CA TYR A 565 -41.85 22.29 -5.89
C TYR A 565 -42.70 23.55 -5.76
N SER A 566 -43.73 23.71 -6.59
CA SER A 566 -44.72 24.76 -6.33
C SER A 566 -45.30 24.57 -4.93
N SER A 567 -45.86 25.63 -4.33
CA SER A 567 -46.67 25.55 -3.10
C SER A 567 -47.84 24.53 -3.18
N SER A 568 -48.14 24.01 -4.38
CA SER A 568 -49.10 22.94 -4.65
C SER A 568 -48.50 21.54 -4.80
N GLY A 569 -47.18 21.35 -4.58
CA GLY A 569 -46.49 20.06 -4.72
C GLY A 569 -46.35 19.57 -6.17
N ALA A 570 -46.72 20.40 -7.16
CA ALA A 570 -46.61 20.06 -8.56
C ALA A 570 -45.18 20.34 -9.06
N GLN A 571 -44.57 19.32 -9.68
CA GLN A 571 -43.30 19.46 -10.36
C GLN A 571 -43.51 20.36 -11.59
N GLN A 572 -43.13 21.64 -11.51
CA GLN A 572 -43.04 22.47 -12.71
C GLN A 572 -41.83 21.97 -13.50
N LYS A 573 -42.09 21.51 -14.72
CA LYS A 573 -41.03 21.18 -15.67
C LYS A 573 -40.54 22.50 -16.27
N LEU A 574 -39.50 23.07 -15.67
CA LEU A 574 -38.82 24.23 -16.21
C LEU A 574 -37.74 23.76 -17.18
N ASP A 575 -37.54 24.52 -18.26
CA ASP A 575 -36.40 24.30 -19.14
C ASP A 575 -35.18 24.94 -18.47
N GLY A 576 -34.17 24.12 -18.13
CA GLY A 576 -32.92 24.59 -17.55
C GLY A 576 -33.02 24.96 -16.06
N VAL A 577 -32.00 25.68 -15.57
CA VAL A 577 -31.89 26.01 -14.15
C VAL A 577 -32.98 27.00 -13.73
N SER A 578 -33.77 26.63 -12.71
CA SER A 578 -34.79 27.51 -12.14
C SER A 578 -34.21 28.76 -11.47
N ASP A 579 -34.95 29.86 -11.44
CA ASP A 579 -34.51 31.13 -10.83
C ASP A 579 -34.11 30.94 -9.35
N GLY A 580 -34.85 30.14 -8.59
CA GLY A 580 -34.54 29.84 -7.18
C GLY A 580 -33.20 29.10 -7.00
N SER A 581 -32.76 28.34 -8.01
CA SER A 581 -31.44 27.71 -8.04
C SER A 581 -30.32 28.72 -8.34
N ILE A 582 -30.60 29.86 -8.99
CA ILE A 582 -29.57 30.86 -9.28
C ILE A 582 -29.11 31.55 -7.98
N MET A 583 -29.98 31.67 -6.97
CA MET A 583 -29.65 32.30 -5.68
C MET A 583 -28.44 31.69 -4.96
N PRO A 584 -28.45 30.40 -4.56
CA PRO A 584 -27.30 29.81 -3.88
C PRO A 584 -26.04 29.81 -4.76
N LEU A 585 -26.17 29.73 -6.09
CA LEU A 585 -25.04 29.87 -7.01
C LEU A 585 -24.42 31.28 -6.94
N ALA A 586 -25.25 32.33 -6.95
CA ALA A 586 -24.81 33.72 -6.85
C ALA A 586 -24.11 34.00 -5.51
N ILE A 587 -24.62 33.46 -4.41
CA ILE A 587 -23.98 33.59 -3.09
C ILE A 587 -22.61 32.91 -3.10
N ILE A 588 -22.51 31.66 -3.57
CA ILE A 588 -21.22 30.96 -3.66
C ILE A 588 -20.24 31.75 -4.55
N ALA A 589 -20.71 32.25 -5.68
CA ALA A 589 -19.92 33.05 -6.61
C ALA A 589 -19.42 34.35 -5.96
N ALA A 590 -20.28 35.07 -5.24
CA ALA A 590 -19.94 36.29 -4.50
C ALA A 590 -18.93 36.01 -3.39
N PHE A 591 -19.12 34.96 -2.59
CA PHE A 591 -18.17 34.56 -1.55
C PHE A 591 -16.78 34.29 -2.16
N ARG A 592 -16.71 33.59 -3.28
CA ARG A 592 -15.45 33.34 -3.98
C ARG A 592 -14.81 34.61 -4.51
N MET A 593 -15.60 35.53 -5.07
CA MET A 593 -15.08 36.83 -5.50
C MET A 593 -14.55 37.66 -4.33
N ARG A 594 -15.23 37.65 -3.19
CA ARG A 594 -14.79 38.34 -1.97
C ARG A 594 -13.50 37.76 -1.41
N MET A 595 -13.31 36.45 -1.47
CA MET A 595 -12.05 35.80 -1.10
C MET A 595 -10.88 36.29 -1.95
N ASP A 596 -11.07 36.31 -3.27
CA ASP A 596 -10.05 36.79 -4.21
C ASP A 596 -9.65 38.24 -3.92
N GLU A 597 -10.63 39.09 -3.61
CA GLU A 597 -10.41 40.50 -3.26
C GLU A 597 -9.60 40.63 -1.97
N MET A 598 -9.98 39.92 -0.91
CA MET A 598 -9.26 39.95 0.36
C MET A 598 -7.82 39.44 0.20
N TYR A 599 -7.61 38.37 -0.56
CA TYR A 599 -6.27 37.84 -0.82
C TYR A 599 -5.40 38.81 -1.64
N ALA A 600 -6.00 39.53 -2.60
CA ALA A 600 -5.31 40.58 -3.34
C ALA A 600 -4.91 41.76 -2.43
N LEU A 601 -5.73 42.09 -1.44
CA LEU A 601 -5.46 43.12 -0.44
C LEU A 601 -4.35 42.70 0.55
N ASP A 602 -4.41 41.47 1.06
CA ASP A 602 -3.45 40.94 2.04
C ASP A 602 -2.05 40.69 1.43
N THR A 603 -1.97 40.35 0.15
CA THR A 603 -0.68 40.05 -0.50
C THR A 603 0.12 41.27 -0.93
N GLY A 604 -0.40 42.49 -0.79
CA GLY A 604 0.35 43.72 -1.11
C GLY A 604 1.11 43.64 -2.45
N LYS A 605 0.54 42.97 -3.46
CA LYS A 605 1.22 42.71 -4.73
C LYS A 605 1.36 44.00 -5.52
N SER A 606 2.49 44.65 -5.23
CA SER A 606 3.36 45.34 -6.16
C SER A 606 3.53 44.55 -7.47
N PHE A 607 2.55 44.63 -8.37
CA PHE A 607 2.90 44.65 -9.78
C PHE A 607 3.55 46.01 -10.01
N GLY A 608 4.84 45.99 -10.35
CA GLY A 608 5.70 47.17 -10.43
C GLY A 608 5.15 48.26 -11.34
N VAL A 609 4.34 49.15 -10.77
CA VAL A 609 4.20 50.55 -11.12
C VAL A 609 3.93 51.27 -9.80
N LYS A 610 4.87 52.13 -9.36
CA LYS A 610 4.56 53.13 -8.34
C LYS A 610 3.37 53.96 -8.83
N LYS A 611 2.19 53.74 -8.25
CA LYS A 611 1.20 54.79 -8.04
C LYS A 611 0.70 54.67 -6.61
N SER A 612 0.88 55.76 -5.89
CA SER A 612 0.38 56.04 -4.55
C SER A 612 -1.05 55.53 -4.36
N SER A 613 -1.27 54.81 -3.26
CA SER A 613 -2.60 54.45 -2.77
C SER A 613 -3.39 55.73 -2.46
N LEU A 614 -4.57 55.86 -3.08
CA LEU A 614 -5.57 56.88 -2.73
C LEU A 614 -6.62 56.32 -1.76
N TYR A 615 -6.32 55.18 -1.12
CA TYR A 615 -7.24 54.45 -0.25
C TYR A 615 -6.86 54.50 1.24
N ASP A 616 -5.65 54.98 1.57
CA ASP A 616 -5.23 55.21 2.96
C ASP A 616 -5.69 56.58 3.50
N ASP A 617 -6.13 57.51 2.64
CA ASP A 617 -6.59 58.84 3.05
C ASP A 617 -8.06 58.90 3.51
N PHE A 618 -8.89 57.89 3.22
CA PHE A 618 -10.30 57.90 3.62
C PHE A 618 -10.58 57.43 5.05
N LYS A 619 -9.54 56.98 5.78
CA LYS A 619 -9.63 56.63 7.20
C LYS A 619 -9.06 57.69 8.13
N ALA A 620 -8.49 58.76 7.58
CA ALA A 620 -7.86 59.87 8.33
C ALA A 620 -8.67 61.18 8.32
N ILE A 621 -9.86 61.20 7.72
CA ILE A 621 -10.84 62.29 7.88
C ILE A 621 -12.05 61.71 8.64
N ALA A 622 -11.88 61.56 9.95
CA ALA A 622 -12.93 61.39 10.94
C ALA A 622 -12.63 62.36 12.10
#